data_AF-A0A3B9GUV0-F1
#
_entry.id   AF-A0A3B9GUV0-F1
#
_cell.length_a   1.000
_cell.length_b   1.000
_cell.length_c   1.000
_cell.angle_alpha   90.00
_cell.angle_beta   90.00
_cell.angle_gamma   90.00
#
_symmetry.space_group_name_H-M   'P 1'
#
loop_
_entity.id
_entity.type
_entity.pdbx_description
1 polymer ?
#
loop_
_entity_poly.entity_id
_entity_poly.type
_entity_poly.pdbx_seq_one_letter_code
_entity_poly.pdbx_strand_id
1 'polypeptide(L)'
;MYAHDEFDPDHSTSPTGHVVEELELYGYRPAEGEADPRITPEDNAIQGAVADIFDALISTMADTSLDFDLDEIMWSTVNTFHRAVERIERKLDDNEQAQKRLQR
;
A
#
# COMPACT_ATOMS: atom_id res chain seq x y z
N MET A 1 47.57 5.35 39.84
CA MET A 1 46.94 5.69 38.56
C MET A 1 47.02 4.44 37.69
N TYR A 2 46.00 3.59 37.75
CA TYR A 2 45.89 2.43 36.86
C TYR A 2 44.65 2.65 36.02
N ALA A 3 44.86 3.11 34.79
CA ALA A 3 43.83 3.20 33.78
C ALA A 3 43.47 1.78 33.36
N HIS A 4 42.43 1.22 33.98
CA HIS A 4 41.65 0.18 33.34
C HIS A 4 40.70 0.91 32.40
N ASP A 5 41.18 1.22 31.20
CA ASP A 5 40.30 1.33 30.04
C ASP A 5 39.76 -0.10 29.83
N GLU A 6 38.68 -0.42 30.54
CA GLU A 6 37.85 -1.57 30.21
C GLU A 6 37.32 -1.29 28.81
N PHE A 7 37.89 -2.00 27.85
CA PHE A 7 37.43 -2.07 26.48
C PHE A 7 35.95 -2.47 26.53
N ASP A 8 35.04 -1.51 26.44
CA ASP A 8 33.62 -1.78 26.22
C ASP A 8 33.56 -2.49 24.86
N PRO A 9 33.17 -3.78 24.82
CA PRO A 9 33.12 -4.50 23.55
C PRO A 9 32.12 -3.77 22.67
N ASP A 10 32.53 -3.40 21.46
CA ASP A 10 31.66 -2.79 20.45
C ASP A 10 30.39 -3.65 20.37
N HIS A 11 29.29 -3.14 20.93
CA HIS A 11 28.01 -3.80 20.99
C HIS A 11 27.40 -3.73 19.60
N SER A 12 28.02 -4.46 18.65
CA SER A 12 27.41 -4.72 17.36
C SER A 12 26.02 -5.29 17.61
N THR A 13 25.04 -4.62 17.02
CA THR A 13 23.63 -4.93 17.22
C THR A 13 23.41 -6.42 17.00
N SER A 14 22.80 -7.09 17.97
CA SER A 14 22.51 -8.52 17.85
C SER A 14 21.58 -8.78 16.65
N PRO A 15 21.55 -9.99 16.07
CA PRO A 15 20.62 -10.33 14.99
C PRO A 15 19.15 -10.04 15.34
N THR A 16 18.75 -10.26 16.60
CA THR A 16 17.42 -9.89 17.09
C THR A 16 17.24 -8.38 17.16
N GLY A 17 18.28 -7.64 17.56
CA GLY A 17 18.28 -6.18 17.55
C GLY A 17 18.07 -5.60 16.16
N HIS A 18 18.69 -6.19 15.13
CA HIS A 18 18.47 -5.77 13.74
C HIS A 18 17.03 -6.01 13.27
N VAL A 19 16.43 -7.15 13.65
CA VAL A 19 15.01 -7.43 13.32
C VAL A 19 14.07 -6.45 14.02
N VAL A 20 14.35 -6.10 15.28
CA VAL A 20 13.55 -5.12 16.02
C VAL A 20 13.67 -3.73 15.39
N GLU A 21 14.87 -3.30 15.03
CA GLU A 21 15.12 -2.02 14.35
C GLU A 21 14.37 -1.94 13.01
N GLU A 22 14.37 -3.01 12.21
CA GLU A 22 13.60 -3.07 10.97
C GLU A 22 12.09 -2.99 11.20
N LEU A 23 11.56 -3.68 12.21
CA LEU A 23 10.14 -3.63 12.56
C LEU A 23 9.71 -2.25 13.08
N GLU A 24 10.57 -1.57 13.84
CA GLU A 24 10.32 -0.20 14.29
C GLU A 24 10.28 0.80 13.12
N LEU A 25 11.18 0.64 12.15
CA LEU A 25 11.30 1.58 11.03
C LEU A 25 10.26 1.34 9.93
N TYR A 26 9.90 0.08 9.66
CA TYR A 26 9.08 -0.29 8.51
C TYR A 26 7.75 -0.97 8.84
N GLY A 27 7.53 -1.32 10.12
CA GLY A 27 6.40 -2.13 10.55
C GLY A 27 6.48 -3.57 10.07
N TYR A 28 5.59 -4.42 10.59
CA TYR A 28 5.46 -5.80 10.09
C TYR A 28 5.01 -5.81 8.63
N ARG A 29 5.67 -6.65 7.81
CA ARG A 29 5.30 -6.94 6.43
C ARG A 29 5.27 -8.46 6.25
N PRO A 30 4.18 -9.02 5.72
CA PRO A 30 4.11 -10.45 5.40
C PRO A 30 5.26 -10.86 4.47
N ALA A 31 5.82 -12.04 4.71
CA ALA A 31 6.83 -12.62 3.83
C ALA A 31 6.25 -12.96 2.45
N GLU A 32 7.12 -13.20 1.46
CA GLU A 32 6.66 -13.63 0.13
C GLU A 32 5.86 -14.94 0.22
N GLY A 33 4.59 -14.90 -0.17
CA GLY A 33 3.66 -16.03 -0.09
C GLY A 33 2.86 -16.13 1.22
N GLU A 34 3.15 -15.29 2.21
CA GLU A 34 2.34 -15.18 3.42
C GLU A 34 1.10 -14.29 3.14
N ALA A 35 -0.06 -14.72 3.62
CA ALA A 35 -1.27 -13.92 3.51
C ALA A 35 -1.18 -12.68 4.42
N ASP A 36 -1.56 -11.53 3.90
CA ASP A 36 -1.62 -10.31 4.69
C ASP A 36 -2.73 -10.42 5.75
N PRO A 37 -2.41 -10.29 7.06
CA PRO A 37 -3.40 -10.45 8.12
C PRO A 37 -4.33 -9.22 8.28
N ARG A 38 -4.07 -8.11 7.57
CA ARG A 38 -4.90 -6.90 7.67
C ARG A 38 -6.29 -7.15 7.10
N ILE A 39 -7.30 -6.70 7.82
CA ILE A 39 -8.70 -6.81 7.41
C ILE A 39 -8.92 -5.92 6.18
N THR A 40 -9.53 -6.47 5.14
CA THR A 40 -9.97 -5.69 3.98
C THR A 40 -11.11 -4.74 4.40
N PRO A 41 -11.09 -3.47 3.97
CA PRO A 41 -12.20 -2.56 4.22
C PRO A 41 -13.55 -3.13 3.75
N GLU A 42 -14.63 -2.81 4.46
CA GLU A 42 -15.99 -3.21 4.04
C GLU A 42 -16.40 -2.45 2.75
N ASP A 43 -17.13 -3.14 1.86
CA ASP A 43 -17.53 -2.61 0.56
C ASP A 43 -18.30 -1.28 0.65
N ASN A 44 -19.21 -1.17 1.63
CA ASN A 44 -19.99 0.03 1.91
C ASN A 44 -19.12 1.21 2.36
N ALA A 45 -18.09 0.97 3.16
CA ALA A 45 -17.18 2.00 3.63
C ALA A 45 -16.37 2.59 2.48
N ILE A 46 -15.92 1.73 1.56
CA ILE A 46 -15.22 2.17 0.34
C ILE A 46 -16.17 2.91 -0.60
N GLN A 47 -17.40 2.42 -0.79
CA GLN A 47 -18.39 3.09 -1.62
C GLN A 47 -18.70 4.51 -1.12
N GLY A 48 -18.87 4.68 0.20
CA GLY A 48 -19.09 6.00 0.81
C GLY A 48 -17.89 6.91 0.62
N ALA A 49 -16.68 6.44 0.91
CA ALA A 49 -15.47 7.24 0.74
C ALA A 49 -15.24 7.69 -0.71
N VAL A 50 -15.57 6.83 -1.69
CA VAL A 50 -15.48 7.20 -3.11
C VAL A 50 -16.49 8.28 -3.45
N ALA A 51 -17.74 8.17 -2.98
CA ALA A 51 -18.75 9.22 -3.18
C ALA A 51 -18.30 10.56 -2.58
N ASP A 52 -17.77 10.55 -1.36
CA ASP A 52 -17.26 11.75 -0.69
C ASP A 52 -16.13 12.43 -1.47
N ILE A 53 -15.25 11.66 -2.13
CA ILE A 53 -14.19 12.21 -3.00
C ILE A 53 -14.80 12.92 -4.21
N PHE A 54 -15.78 12.29 -4.88
CA PHE A 54 -16.47 12.91 -6.02
C PHE A 54 -17.21 14.17 -5.60
N ASP A 55 -17.93 14.14 -4.47
CA ASP A 55 -18.65 15.29 -3.93
C ASP A 55 -17.69 16.44 -3.57
N ALA A 56 -16.52 16.14 -3.00
CA ALA A 56 -15.50 17.15 -2.73
C ALA A 56 -14.96 17.81 -4.00
N LEU A 57 -14.73 17.03 -5.07
CA LEU A 57 -14.26 17.58 -6.34
C LEU A 57 -15.36 18.44 -7.02
N ILE A 58 -16.59 17.94 -7.08
CA ILE A 58 -17.72 18.66 -7.68
C ILE A 58 -17.99 19.96 -6.91
N SER A 59 -18.13 19.89 -5.59
CA SER A 59 -18.48 21.07 -4.76
C SER A 59 -17.43 22.18 -4.76
N THR A 60 -16.17 21.86 -5.06
CA THR A 60 -15.08 22.85 -5.08
C THR A 60 -14.84 23.45 -6.46
N MET A 61 -15.34 22.81 -7.53
CA MET A 61 -15.03 23.18 -8.92
C MET A 61 -16.25 23.62 -9.72
N ALA A 62 -17.42 23.00 -9.49
CA ALA A 62 -18.63 23.32 -10.22
C ALA A 62 -19.01 24.79 -10.01
N ASP A 63 -19.51 25.43 -11.07
CA ASP A 63 -19.88 26.86 -11.08
C ASP A 63 -18.71 27.83 -10.74
N THR A 64 -17.46 27.36 -10.79
CA THR A 64 -16.26 28.20 -10.63
C THR A 64 -15.54 28.41 -11.96
N SER A 65 -14.44 29.17 -11.95
CA SER A 65 -13.55 29.26 -13.12
C SER A 65 -12.89 27.92 -13.50
N LEU A 66 -12.94 26.91 -12.62
CA LEU A 66 -12.38 25.57 -12.84
C LEU A 66 -13.41 24.60 -13.44
N ASP A 67 -14.66 25.00 -13.61
CA ASP A 67 -15.75 24.15 -14.12
C ASP A 67 -15.41 23.53 -15.50
N PHE A 68 -14.69 24.28 -16.34
CA PHE A 68 -14.22 23.81 -17.64
C PHE A 68 -13.32 22.55 -17.56
N ASP A 69 -12.58 22.37 -16.47
CA ASP A 69 -11.68 21.22 -16.28
C ASP A 69 -12.37 20.04 -15.56
N LEU A 70 -13.58 20.24 -15.03
CA LEU A 70 -14.26 19.27 -14.17
C LEU A 70 -14.49 17.93 -14.89
N ASP A 71 -14.98 17.95 -16.13
CA ASP A 71 -15.28 16.74 -16.91
C ASP A 71 -14.04 15.84 -17.10
N GLU A 72 -12.90 16.44 -17.46
CA GLU A 72 -11.65 15.71 -17.66
C GLU A 72 -11.12 15.13 -16.34
N ILE A 73 -11.23 15.87 -15.23
CA ILE A 73 -10.83 15.40 -13.91
C ILE A 73 -11.73 14.25 -13.44
N MET A 74 -13.04 14.35 -13.63
CA MET A 74 -13.98 13.28 -13.30
C MET A 74 -13.65 12.02 -14.09
N TRP A 75 -13.42 12.16 -15.39
CA TRP A 75 -13.03 11.05 -16.25
C TRP A 75 -11.71 10.40 -15.81
N SER A 76 -10.67 11.19 -15.57
CA SER A 76 -9.36 10.71 -15.11
C SER A 76 -9.45 9.96 -13.78
N THR A 77 -10.31 10.42 -12.87
CA THR A 77 -10.56 9.77 -11.58
C THR A 77 -11.14 8.37 -11.77
N VAL A 78 -12.20 8.21 -12.58
CA VAL A 78 -12.80 6.90 -12.91
C VAL A 78 -11.82 6.00 -13.66
N ASN A 79 -11.10 6.56 -14.63
CA ASN A 79 -10.10 5.85 -15.42
C ASN A 79 -8.98 5.24 -14.57
N THR A 80 -8.64 5.85 -13.42
CA THR A 80 -7.67 5.29 -12.47
C THR A 80 -8.16 3.95 -11.90
N PHE A 81 -9.45 3.82 -11.59
CA PHE A 81 -10.02 2.57 -11.09
C PHE A 81 -10.05 1.50 -12.18
N HIS A 82 -10.42 1.84 -13.42
CA HIS A 82 -10.36 0.90 -14.55
C HIS A 82 -8.96 0.31 -14.73
N ARG A 83 -7.92 1.15 -14.74
CA ARG A 83 -6.52 0.70 -14.85
C ARG A 83 -6.09 -0.18 -13.67
N ALA A 84 -6.59 0.10 -12.47
CA ALA A 84 -6.29 -0.71 -11.30
C ALA A 84 -6.92 -2.11 -11.42
N VAL A 85 -8.17 -2.20 -11.88
CA VAL A 85 -8.87 -3.47 -12.16
C VAL A 85 -8.11 -4.28 -13.21
N GLU A 86 -7.79 -3.70 -14.36
CA GLU A 86 -7.03 -4.38 -15.43
C GLU A 86 -5.66 -4.91 -14.95
N ARG A 87 -5.02 -4.21 -14.00
CA ARG A 87 -3.75 -4.65 -13.41
C ARG A 87 -3.95 -5.82 -12.45
N ILE A 88 -5.04 -5.84 -11.69
CA ILE A 88 -5.38 -6.93 -10.76
C ILE A 88 -5.75 -8.18 -11.56
N GLU A 89 -6.56 -8.04 -12.61
CA GLU A 89 -6.95 -9.15 -13.49
C GLU A 89 -5.72 -9.84 -14.10
N ARG A 90 -4.79 -9.07 -14.67
CA ARG A 90 -3.53 -9.64 -15.21
C ARG A 90 -2.71 -10.38 -14.15
N LYS A 91 -2.63 -9.85 -12.93
CA LYS A 91 -1.92 -10.53 -11.83
C LYS A 91 -2.61 -11.83 -11.43
N LEU A 92 -3.94 -11.86 -11.44
CA LEU A 92 -4.72 -13.06 -11.14
C LEU A 92 -4.49 -14.13 -12.21
N ASP A 93 -4.54 -13.74 -13.48
CA ASP A 93 -4.25 -14.62 -14.61
C ASP A 93 -2.83 -15.21 -14.52
N ASP A 94 -1.82 -14.37 -14.26
CA ASP A 94 -0.43 -14.82 -14.10
C ASP A 94 -0.29 -15.81 -12.94
N ASN A 95 -0.97 -15.55 -11.82
CA ASN A 95 -0.98 -16.42 -10.65
C ASN A 95 -1.63 -17.78 -10.96
N GLU A 96 -2.78 -17.77 -11.63
CA GLU A 96 -3.49 -18.98 -12.05
C GLU A 96 -2.60 -19.85 -12.97
N GLN A 97 -1.90 -19.23 -13.93
CA GLN A 97 -0.99 -19.95 -14.81
C GLN A 97 0.25 -20.49 -14.10
N ALA A 98 0.76 -19.80 -13.08
CA ALA A 98 1.84 -20.31 -12.25
C ALA A 98 1.38 -21.55 -11.45
N GLN A 99 0.20 -21.50 -10.84
CA GLN A 99 -0.38 -22.63 -10.10
C GLN A 99 -0.61 -23.85 -11.02
N LYS A 100 -1.17 -23.65 -12.22
CA LYS A 100 -1.39 -24.72 -13.21
C LYS A 100 -0.09 -25.42 -13.63
N ARG A 101 1.03 -24.69 -13.69
CA ARG A 101 2.35 -25.25 -14.04
C ARG A 101 2.94 -26.10 -12.92
N LEU A 102 2.69 -25.77 -11.66
CA LEU A 102 3.16 -26.52 -10.49
C LEU A 102 2.38 -27.82 -10.24
N GLN A 103 1.18 -27.94 -10.80
CA GLN A 103 0.31 -29.12 -10.66
C GLN A 103 0.45 -30.14 -11.81
N ARG A 104 1.36 -29.90 -12.77
CA ARG A 104 1.74 -30.85 -13.82
C ARG A 104 3.00 -31.59 -13.45
#